data_AF-A0A536QDA6-F1
#
_entry.id   AF-A0A536QDA6-F1
#
_cell.length_a   1.000
_cell.length_b   1.000
_cell.length_c   1.000
_cell.angle_alpha   90.00
_cell.angle_beta   90.00
_cell.angle_gamma   90.00
#
_symmetry.space_group_name_H-M   'P 1'
#
loop_
_entity.id
_entity.type
_entity.pdbx_description
1 polymer ?
#
loop_
_entity_poly.entity_id
_entity_poly.type
_entity_poly.pdbx_seq_one_letter_code
_entity_poly.pdbx_strand_id
1 'polypeptide(L)'
;MERSWRPDNARVSRALSAAVAIAAVLAALVIVANTALTGIQLGELKLGPILGPAADPNFVPAGAPLGQIGSDPDDPSDPWSAAAPPGGVIVQTAAPNATGSIRIPIPKNIPTGPRRVAIQAGHWKSDEAPDELRRLIPETGAEWEGVTEVEINLDIAQRLSVILNSKGIAVDVLPVTIPVGYVADAFVALHADSDGVGENSGFKMAHGARRGPYEDALLNDIKDSYGAATGLEYDPTHITNQMRGYYPFSWSRFQHAVAAHTPAVILEMGYVSNDDDRALMLDRADLVAGSIADGIMKFLSDTPRSAIFGQDLVVPAFPSRPSRPSPTP
;
A
#
# COMPACT_ATOMS: atom_id res chain seq x y z
N MET A 1 64.68 53.46 0.01
CA MET A 1 63.39 54.17 0.17
C MET A 1 62.29 53.26 -0.36
N GLU A 2 61.22 53.12 0.40
CA GLU A 2 60.31 51.97 0.32
C GLU A 2 59.41 51.94 -0.92
N ARG A 3 59.18 50.74 -1.46
CA ARG A 3 57.94 50.48 -2.22
C ARG A 3 56.85 50.15 -1.21
N SER A 4 55.92 51.08 -1.00
CA SER A 4 54.76 50.87 -0.15
C SER A 4 53.85 49.79 -0.73
N TRP A 5 53.76 48.64 -0.06
CA TRP A 5 52.75 47.64 -0.36
C TRP A 5 51.42 48.08 0.27
N ARG A 6 50.67 48.92 -0.47
CA ARG A 6 49.27 49.18 -0.12
C ARG A 6 48.43 48.00 -0.63
N PRO A 7 47.76 47.23 0.24
CA PRO A 7 46.82 46.22 -0.23
C PRO A 7 45.70 46.90 -1.05
N ASP A 8 45.23 46.19 -2.07
CA ASP A 8 44.27 46.70 -3.06
C ASP A 8 42.85 46.75 -2.47
N ASN A 9 42.64 47.70 -1.55
CA ASN A 9 41.43 47.83 -0.71
C ASN A 9 40.12 47.87 -1.52
N ALA A 10 40.18 48.24 -2.80
CA ALA A 10 39.05 48.25 -3.72
C ALA A 10 38.56 46.84 -4.11
N ARG A 11 39.41 45.81 -4.06
CA ARG A 11 38.99 44.41 -4.29
C ARG A 11 38.34 43.82 -3.04
N VAL A 12 38.92 44.10 -1.87
CA VAL A 12 38.38 43.65 -0.58
C VAL A 12 37.01 44.27 -0.33
N SER A 13 36.83 45.59 -0.59
CA SER A 13 35.53 46.23 -0.43
C SER A 13 34.45 45.66 -1.36
N ARG A 14 34.76 45.42 -2.64
CA ARG A 14 33.81 44.80 -3.59
C ARG A 14 33.41 43.39 -3.19
N ALA A 15 34.35 42.56 -2.72
CA ALA A 15 34.06 41.22 -2.22
C ALA A 15 33.15 41.27 -0.97
N LEU A 16 33.41 42.20 -0.05
CA LEU A 16 32.61 42.40 1.15
C LEU A 16 31.19 42.89 0.80
N SER A 17 31.05 43.85 -0.13
CA SER A 17 29.75 44.32 -0.62
C SER A 17 28.94 43.23 -1.31
N ALA A 18 29.57 42.36 -2.10
CA ALA A 18 28.90 41.22 -2.73
C ALA A 18 28.41 40.20 -1.69
N ALA A 19 29.23 39.87 -0.68
CA ALA A 19 28.85 38.98 0.41
C ALA A 19 27.66 39.52 1.23
N VAL A 20 27.66 40.82 1.54
CA VAL A 20 26.54 41.49 2.24
C VAL A 20 25.27 41.49 1.40
N ALA A 21 25.37 41.72 0.08
CA ALA A 21 24.21 41.66 -0.82
C ALA A 21 23.61 40.24 -0.91
N ILE A 22 24.45 39.20 -1.00
CA ILE A 22 24.00 37.81 -1.01
C ILE A 22 23.35 37.43 0.33
N ALA A 23 23.95 37.84 1.46
CA ALA A 23 23.37 37.61 2.78
C ALA A 23 22.00 38.32 2.94
N ALA A 24 21.85 39.54 2.42
CA ALA A 24 20.58 40.27 2.43
C ALA A 24 19.51 39.59 1.56
N VAL A 25 19.87 39.07 0.37
CA VAL A 25 18.94 38.33 -0.50
C VAL A 25 18.54 36.99 0.13
N LEU A 26 19.47 36.25 0.75
CA LEU A 26 19.15 35.02 1.46
C LEU A 26 18.28 35.29 2.70
N ALA A 27 18.56 36.35 3.47
CA ALA A 27 17.71 36.77 4.58
C ALA A 27 16.30 37.16 4.09
N ALA A 28 16.18 37.89 2.98
CA ALA A 28 14.89 38.22 2.38
C ALA A 28 14.13 36.97 1.90
N LEU A 29 14.80 36.00 1.28
CA LEU A 29 14.19 34.72 0.88
C LEU A 29 13.73 33.89 2.08
N VAL A 30 14.52 33.83 3.15
CA VAL A 30 14.15 33.14 4.40
C VAL A 30 12.97 33.85 5.08
N ILE A 31 12.93 35.19 5.09
CA ILE A 31 11.80 35.96 5.61
C ILE A 31 10.54 35.71 4.76
N VAL A 32 10.63 35.75 3.43
CA VAL A 32 9.49 35.47 2.54
C VAL A 32 8.97 34.05 2.74
N ALA A 33 9.86 33.05 2.81
CA ALA A 33 9.49 31.66 3.09
C ALA A 33 8.82 31.49 4.46
N ASN A 34 9.35 32.14 5.52
CA ASN A 34 8.70 32.14 6.83
C ASN A 34 7.33 32.83 6.78
N THR A 35 7.19 33.99 6.14
CA THR A 35 5.89 34.69 6.04
C THR A 35 4.84 33.90 5.26
N ALA A 36 5.25 33.05 4.31
CA ALA A 36 4.35 32.12 3.63
C ALA A 36 3.89 30.95 4.54
N LEU A 37 4.72 30.55 5.50
CA LEU A 37 4.45 29.48 6.48
C LEU A 37 3.71 29.97 7.74
N THR A 38 3.98 31.20 8.22
CA THR A 38 3.46 31.73 9.48
C THR A 38 2.45 32.87 9.33
N GLY A 39 2.26 33.39 8.11
CA GLY A 39 1.45 34.59 7.85
C GLY A 39 2.16 35.90 8.25
N ILE A 40 1.51 37.03 7.92
CA ILE A 40 1.94 38.38 8.29
C ILE A 40 0.86 39.00 9.19
N GLN A 41 1.27 39.50 10.36
CA GLN A 41 0.36 40.17 11.29
C GLN A 41 0.74 41.66 11.40
N LEU A 42 -0.05 42.51 10.71
CA LEU A 42 0.10 43.97 10.70
C LEU A 42 -1.14 44.60 11.35
N GLY A 43 -1.06 44.85 12.65
CA GLY A 43 -2.18 45.37 13.44
C GLY A 43 -3.38 44.42 13.43
N GLU A 44 -4.57 44.95 13.18
CA GLU A 44 -5.83 44.17 13.14
C GLU A 44 -6.06 43.44 11.81
N LEU A 45 -5.25 43.67 10.77
CA LEU A 45 -5.34 42.93 9.52
C LEU A 45 -4.63 41.57 9.63
N LYS A 46 -5.41 40.51 9.81
CA LYS A 46 -4.94 39.11 9.67
C LYS A 46 -5.02 38.66 8.21
N LEU A 47 -3.90 38.77 7.49
CA LEU A 47 -3.68 38.00 6.27
C LEU A 47 -3.13 36.62 6.66
N GLY A 48 -4.03 35.63 6.69
CA GLY A 48 -3.67 34.23 6.91
C GLY A 48 -2.78 33.68 5.78
N PRO A 49 -2.18 32.48 5.97
CA PRO A 49 -1.35 31.87 4.95
C PRO A 49 -2.14 31.65 3.64
N ILE A 50 -1.51 31.95 2.50
CA ILE A 50 -2.05 31.65 1.18
C ILE A 50 -1.78 30.15 0.90
N LEU A 51 -2.44 29.27 1.67
CA LEU A 51 -2.25 27.82 1.63
C LEU A 51 -3.59 27.08 1.67
N GLY A 52 -4.03 26.63 0.48
CA GLY A 52 -5.05 25.60 0.29
C GLY A 52 -6.51 26.03 0.56
N PRO A 53 -7.48 25.20 0.15
CA PRO A 53 -8.81 25.25 0.76
C PRO A 53 -8.67 24.98 2.25
N ALA A 54 -9.59 25.52 3.07
CA ALA A 54 -9.64 25.23 4.50
C ALA A 54 -9.60 23.72 4.72
N ALA A 55 -8.74 23.24 5.63
CA ALA A 55 -8.65 21.83 5.96
C ALA A 55 -10.06 21.32 6.32
N ASP A 56 -10.52 20.28 5.62
CA ASP A 56 -11.87 19.73 5.83
C ASP A 56 -12.02 19.41 7.33
N PRO A 57 -13.04 19.93 8.03
CA PRO A 57 -13.18 19.74 9.47
C PRO A 57 -13.36 18.26 9.86
N ASN A 58 -13.63 17.38 8.89
CA ASN A 58 -13.72 15.93 9.08
C ASN A 58 -12.48 15.18 8.54
N PHE A 59 -11.40 15.88 8.21
CA PHE A 59 -10.12 15.27 7.82
C PHE A 59 -9.44 14.64 9.04
N VAL A 60 -9.21 13.33 8.97
CA VAL A 60 -8.44 12.58 9.96
C VAL A 60 -7.04 12.33 9.38
N PRO A 61 -5.97 12.89 10.00
CA PRO A 61 -4.61 12.77 9.48
C PRO A 61 -4.08 11.33 9.60
N ALA A 62 -3.10 10.98 8.76
CA ALA A 62 -2.47 9.66 8.75
C ALA A 62 -2.07 9.17 10.17
N GLY A 63 -2.35 7.91 10.48
CA GLY A 63 -2.11 7.30 11.80
C GLY A 63 -3.12 7.69 12.89
N ALA A 64 -3.95 8.72 12.71
CA ALA A 64 -4.98 9.08 13.69
C ALA A 64 -6.22 8.16 13.60
N PRO A 65 -6.97 7.98 14.69
CA PRO A 65 -8.11 7.05 14.73
C PRO A 65 -9.29 7.53 13.88
N LEU A 66 -9.73 6.68 12.95
CA LEU A 66 -10.96 6.81 12.14
C LEU A 66 -12.23 6.45 12.93
N GLY A 67 -12.08 5.79 14.08
CA GLY A 67 -13.17 5.25 14.90
C GLY A 67 -12.80 3.92 15.57
N GLN A 68 -13.67 3.45 16.46
CA GLN A 68 -13.53 2.25 17.29
C GLN A 68 -14.25 1.01 16.73
N ILE A 69 -13.59 -0.17 16.67
CA ILE A 69 -14.15 -1.45 16.19
C ILE A 69 -13.34 -2.67 16.73
N GLY A 70 -13.81 -3.47 17.71
CA GLY A 70 -13.14 -4.74 18.16
C GLY A 70 -11.61 -4.71 18.40
N SER A 71 -11.08 -4.34 19.58
CA SER A 71 -9.64 -3.96 19.76
C SER A 71 -8.62 -5.02 19.52
N ASP A 72 -9.03 -6.23 19.26
CA ASP A 72 -8.08 -7.21 18.85
C ASP A 72 -8.73 -7.99 17.71
N PRO A 73 -8.02 -8.22 16.59
CA PRO A 73 -8.40 -9.26 15.64
C PRO A 73 -8.75 -10.59 16.34
N ASP A 74 -8.11 -10.88 17.49
CA ASP A 74 -8.07 -12.18 18.13
C ASP A 74 -8.53 -12.18 19.63
N ASP A 75 -8.67 -11.04 20.33
CA ASP A 75 -9.40 -10.90 21.63
C ASP A 75 -10.85 -10.42 21.42
N PRO A 76 -11.85 -11.20 21.88
CA PRO A 76 -13.27 -10.97 21.60
C PRO A 76 -13.96 -9.82 22.38
N SER A 77 -13.24 -8.98 23.14
CA SER A 77 -13.86 -8.10 24.16
C SER A 77 -13.71 -6.57 24.03
N ASP A 78 -12.78 -6.05 23.22
CA ASP A 78 -12.31 -4.64 23.28
C ASP A 78 -12.75 -3.79 22.02
N PRO A 79 -12.45 -2.47 21.80
CA PRO A 79 -12.61 -1.72 20.50
C PRO A 79 -11.37 -1.09 19.72
N TRP A 80 -10.95 -1.59 18.52
CA TRP A 80 -9.70 -1.23 17.76
C TRP A 80 -9.82 0.15 17.15
N SER A 81 -8.77 0.93 17.27
CA SER A 81 -8.68 2.21 16.56
C SER A 81 -8.22 1.97 15.13
N ALA A 82 -9.18 1.97 14.20
CA ALA A 82 -8.87 1.98 12.78
C ALA A 82 -7.96 3.19 12.49
N ALA A 83 -6.73 2.99 12.02
CA ALA A 83 -5.82 4.08 11.74
C ALA A 83 -6.07 4.65 10.34
N ALA A 84 -5.98 5.97 10.19
CA ALA A 84 -5.98 6.58 8.86
C ALA A 84 -4.76 6.11 8.05
N PRO A 85 -4.90 5.80 6.75
CA PRO A 85 -3.79 5.39 5.92
C PRO A 85 -2.84 6.58 5.68
N PRO A 86 -1.60 6.33 5.23
CA PRO A 86 -0.70 7.39 4.78
C PRO A 86 -1.28 8.23 3.64
N GLY A 87 -1.70 9.45 4.01
CA GLY A 87 -2.55 10.33 3.20
C GLY A 87 -3.68 11.00 4.01
N GLY A 88 -4.13 10.33 5.08
CA GLY A 88 -5.33 10.69 5.85
C GLY A 88 -6.61 10.21 5.16
N VAL A 89 -7.77 10.49 5.77
CA VAL A 89 -9.09 10.35 5.13
C VAL A 89 -9.98 11.54 5.50
N ILE A 90 -11.13 11.67 4.82
CA ILE A 90 -12.22 12.53 5.25
C ILE A 90 -13.40 11.63 5.67
N VAL A 91 -13.81 11.70 6.93
CA VAL A 91 -14.94 10.92 7.45
C VAL A 91 -16.23 11.68 7.18
N GLN A 92 -17.13 11.08 6.40
CA GLN A 92 -18.40 11.69 6.03
C GLN A 92 -19.53 10.99 6.79
N THR A 93 -19.89 11.54 7.96
CA THR A 93 -21.07 11.07 8.71
C THR A 93 -22.33 11.40 7.94
N ALA A 94 -23.14 10.38 7.65
CA ALA A 94 -24.53 10.57 7.30
C ALA A 94 -25.36 10.91 8.56
N ALA A 95 -26.66 11.18 8.41
CA ALA A 95 -27.55 11.50 9.53
C ALA A 95 -27.53 10.41 10.63
N PRO A 96 -27.98 10.68 11.88
CA PRO A 96 -27.66 9.87 13.08
C PRO A 96 -27.98 8.36 13.10
N ASN A 97 -28.56 7.78 12.04
CA ASN A 97 -28.84 6.35 11.88
C ASN A 97 -28.37 5.76 10.54
N ALA A 98 -27.55 6.48 9.77
CA ALA A 98 -27.11 6.06 8.44
C ALA A 98 -25.60 5.76 8.42
N THR A 99 -25.22 4.67 7.75
CA THR A 99 -23.82 4.32 7.50
C THR A 99 -23.16 5.47 6.72
N GLY A 100 -22.17 6.11 7.32
CA GLY A 100 -21.39 7.16 6.64
C GLY A 100 -20.56 6.61 5.48
N SER A 101 -19.80 7.50 4.85
CA SER A 101 -18.73 7.14 3.91
C SER A 101 -17.37 7.60 4.44
N ILE A 102 -16.31 6.92 4.02
CA ILE A 102 -14.94 7.40 4.19
C ILE A 102 -14.44 7.76 2.79
N ARG A 103 -14.10 9.03 2.60
CA ARG A 103 -13.41 9.49 1.39
C ARG A 103 -11.91 9.38 1.64
N ILE A 104 -11.20 8.70 0.75
CA ILE A 104 -9.76 8.47 0.83
C ILE A 104 -9.11 9.35 -0.24
N PRO A 105 -8.41 10.44 0.14
CA PRO A 105 -7.70 11.30 -0.79
C PRO A 105 -6.70 10.51 -1.65
N ILE A 106 -6.48 10.98 -2.88
CA ILE A 106 -5.39 10.48 -3.73
C ILE A 106 -4.04 10.52 -2.94
N PRO A 107 -3.25 9.43 -2.91
CA PRO A 107 -1.97 9.40 -2.22
C PRO A 107 -0.99 10.45 -2.74
N LYS A 108 -0.20 11.07 -1.85
CA LYS A 108 0.79 12.09 -2.24
C LYS A 108 2.07 11.50 -2.83
N ASN A 109 2.28 10.19 -2.66
CA ASN A 109 3.49 9.43 -2.99
C ASN A 109 3.26 8.44 -4.15
N ILE A 110 2.45 8.81 -5.16
CA ILE A 110 2.26 8.00 -6.37
C ILE A 110 3.62 7.74 -7.05
N PRO A 111 3.95 6.48 -7.41
CA PRO A 111 5.18 6.17 -8.13
C PRO A 111 5.35 6.97 -9.43
N THR A 112 6.56 7.48 -9.66
CA THR A 112 6.96 8.14 -10.90
C THR A 112 7.89 7.24 -11.71
N GLY A 113 7.94 7.45 -13.05
CA GLY A 113 8.71 6.58 -13.94
C GLY A 113 7.97 5.28 -14.30
N PRO A 114 8.68 4.14 -14.47
CA PRO A 114 8.10 2.82 -14.80
C PRO A 114 6.86 2.45 -13.98
N ARG A 115 5.96 1.62 -14.52
CA ARG A 115 4.87 1.02 -13.71
C ARG A 115 5.50 0.23 -12.57
N ARG A 116 4.95 0.34 -11.36
CA ARG A 116 5.46 -0.29 -10.14
C ARG A 116 4.54 -1.42 -9.71
N VAL A 117 5.06 -2.62 -9.48
CA VAL A 117 4.28 -3.77 -9.00
C VAL A 117 4.93 -4.34 -7.75
N ALA A 118 4.13 -4.59 -6.72
CA ALA A 118 4.55 -5.43 -5.60
C ALA A 118 4.14 -6.88 -5.83
N ILE A 119 5.08 -7.80 -5.68
CA ILE A 119 4.83 -9.23 -5.55
C ILE A 119 5.16 -9.62 -4.11
N GLN A 120 4.17 -10.02 -3.33
CA GLN A 120 4.40 -10.55 -2.00
C GLN A 120 4.55 -12.07 -2.06
N ALA A 121 5.65 -12.60 -1.54
CA ALA A 121 5.79 -14.02 -1.28
C ALA A 121 5.12 -14.34 0.06
N GLY A 122 4.04 -15.12 0.02
CA GLY A 122 3.32 -15.58 1.21
C GLY A 122 4.24 -16.26 2.21
N HIS A 123 4.03 -15.99 3.50
CA HIS A 123 4.81 -16.51 4.65
C HIS A 123 6.30 -16.13 4.71
N TRP A 124 6.88 -15.52 3.66
CA TRP A 124 8.29 -15.16 3.66
C TRP A 124 8.61 -14.10 4.73
N LYS A 125 9.57 -14.44 5.62
CA LYS A 125 10.00 -13.63 6.77
C LYS A 125 8.85 -13.26 7.72
N SER A 126 7.93 -14.20 7.99
CA SER A 126 6.87 -14.01 8.98
C SER A 126 7.39 -13.79 10.41
N ASP A 127 8.59 -14.28 10.72
CA ASP A 127 9.32 -14.04 11.97
C ASP A 127 9.79 -12.58 12.14
N GLU A 128 9.92 -11.83 11.05
CA GLU A 128 10.23 -10.39 11.03
C GLU A 128 8.98 -9.50 11.05
N ALA A 129 7.79 -10.07 11.31
CA ALA A 129 6.54 -9.32 11.34
C ALA A 129 6.48 -8.31 12.52
N PRO A 130 6.04 -7.05 12.27
CA PRO A 130 5.90 -6.04 13.32
C PRO A 130 4.78 -6.38 14.31
N ASP A 131 4.75 -5.71 15.47
CA ASP A 131 3.78 -5.98 16.55
C ASP A 131 2.30 -5.96 16.09
N GLU A 132 1.91 -5.06 15.16
CA GLU A 132 0.53 -5.03 14.62
C GLU A 132 0.17 -6.26 13.76
N LEU A 133 1.17 -7.01 13.31
CA LEU A 133 1.08 -8.26 12.56
C LEU A 133 1.58 -9.49 13.35
N ARG A 134 1.82 -9.37 14.66
CA ARG A 134 2.41 -10.44 15.51
C ARG A 134 1.71 -11.80 15.41
N ARG A 135 0.41 -11.81 15.10
CA ARG A 135 -0.38 -13.03 14.86
C ARG A 135 0.05 -13.83 13.62
N LEU A 136 0.83 -13.24 12.71
CA LEU A 136 1.35 -13.91 11.50
C LEU A 136 2.67 -14.66 11.75
N ILE A 137 3.37 -14.40 12.87
CA ILE A 137 4.63 -15.07 13.22
C ILE A 137 4.52 -16.61 13.25
N PRO A 138 3.48 -17.24 13.84
CA PRO A 138 3.31 -18.69 13.79
C PRO A 138 2.77 -19.22 12.46
N GLU A 139 2.29 -18.34 11.56
CA GLU A 139 1.70 -18.73 10.28
C GLU A 139 2.83 -18.93 9.26
N THR A 140 3.41 -20.13 9.23
CA THR A 140 4.56 -20.48 8.35
C THR A 140 4.18 -20.98 6.96
N GLY A 141 2.88 -21.15 6.70
CA GLY A 141 2.35 -21.72 5.45
C GLY A 141 2.22 -23.23 5.50
N ALA A 142 1.74 -23.81 4.40
CA ALA A 142 1.60 -25.26 4.27
C ALA A 142 2.95 -25.99 4.05
N GLU A 143 3.01 -27.26 4.45
CA GLU A 143 4.11 -28.18 4.12
C GLU A 143 3.51 -29.50 3.64
N TRP A 144 4.06 -30.07 2.56
CA TRP A 144 3.68 -31.39 2.07
C TRP A 144 4.90 -32.11 1.47
N GLU A 145 5.12 -33.36 1.88
CA GLU A 145 6.28 -34.19 1.46
C GLU A 145 7.67 -33.50 1.60
N GLY A 146 7.80 -32.58 2.57
CA GLY A 146 9.04 -31.82 2.78
C GLY A 146 9.26 -30.65 1.81
N VAL A 147 8.23 -30.28 1.04
CA VAL A 147 8.17 -29.04 0.27
C VAL A 147 7.32 -28.04 1.06
N THR A 148 7.85 -26.83 1.29
CA THR A 148 7.11 -25.77 1.97
C THR A 148 6.49 -24.77 0.99
N GLU A 149 5.34 -24.22 1.37
CA GLU A 149 4.65 -23.18 0.62
C GLU A 149 5.53 -21.93 0.42
N VAL A 150 6.27 -21.53 1.46
CA VAL A 150 7.12 -20.33 1.44
C VAL A 150 8.27 -20.45 0.42
N GLU A 151 8.80 -21.66 0.17
CA GLU A 151 9.80 -21.90 -0.86
C GLU A 151 9.21 -21.75 -2.27
N ILE A 152 8.02 -22.33 -2.51
CA ILE A 152 7.27 -22.19 -3.77
C ILE A 152 6.95 -20.71 -4.05
N ASN A 153 6.36 -20.02 -3.06
CA ASN A 153 5.96 -18.62 -3.15
C ASN A 153 7.16 -17.71 -3.49
N LEU A 154 8.31 -17.96 -2.87
CA LEU A 154 9.50 -17.15 -3.04
C LEU A 154 10.20 -17.39 -4.39
N ASP A 155 10.32 -18.62 -4.86
CA ASP A 155 10.92 -18.94 -6.17
C ASP A 155 10.08 -18.32 -7.31
N ILE A 156 8.76 -18.52 -7.29
CA ILE A 156 7.85 -17.96 -8.29
C ILE A 156 7.85 -16.43 -8.23
N ALA A 157 7.87 -15.81 -7.04
CA ALA A 157 7.96 -14.35 -6.90
C ALA A 157 9.27 -13.78 -7.49
N GLN A 158 10.40 -14.47 -7.31
CA GLN A 158 11.69 -14.08 -7.88
C GLN A 158 11.69 -14.19 -9.42
N ARG A 159 11.18 -15.29 -9.98
CA ARG A 159 11.02 -15.46 -11.44
C ARG A 159 10.11 -14.41 -12.04
N LEU A 160 8.94 -14.19 -11.43
CA LEU A 160 7.96 -13.18 -11.83
C LEU A 160 8.59 -11.77 -11.84
N SER A 161 9.40 -11.46 -10.82
CA SER A 161 10.17 -10.22 -10.76
C SER A 161 11.14 -10.08 -11.93
N VAL A 162 11.91 -11.11 -12.28
CA VAL A 162 12.81 -11.07 -13.45
C VAL A 162 12.03 -10.84 -14.74
N ILE A 163 10.92 -11.54 -14.95
CA ILE A 163 10.07 -11.42 -16.14
C ILE A 163 9.50 -10.01 -16.26
N LEU A 164 8.87 -9.48 -15.21
CA LEU A 164 8.28 -8.14 -15.21
C LEU A 164 9.34 -7.03 -15.34
N ASN A 165 10.49 -7.14 -14.67
CA ASN A 165 11.60 -6.20 -14.85
C ASN A 165 12.10 -6.18 -16.31
N SER A 166 12.18 -7.34 -16.98
CA SER A 166 12.55 -7.41 -18.41
C SER A 166 11.54 -6.71 -19.33
N LYS A 167 10.27 -6.61 -18.90
CA LYS A 167 9.18 -5.90 -19.59
C LYS A 167 9.10 -4.41 -19.19
N GLY A 168 10.07 -3.89 -18.44
CA GLY A 168 10.15 -2.46 -18.06
C GLY A 168 9.26 -2.06 -16.88
N ILE A 169 8.87 -3.02 -16.04
CA ILE A 169 8.12 -2.81 -14.80
C ILE A 169 9.12 -2.75 -13.63
N ALA A 170 8.99 -1.76 -12.74
CA ALA A 170 9.73 -1.76 -11.48
C ALA A 170 9.04 -2.71 -10.49
N VAL A 171 9.73 -3.78 -10.07
CA VAL A 171 9.15 -4.79 -9.18
C VAL A 171 9.80 -4.76 -7.81
N ASP A 172 8.98 -4.73 -6.76
CA ASP A 172 9.39 -5.00 -5.39
C ASP A 172 8.90 -6.40 -5.01
N VAL A 173 9.82 -7.31 -4.65
CA VAL A 173 9.48 -8.59 -4.01
C VAL A 173 9.42 -8.35 -2.51
N LEU A 174 8.24 -8.51 -1.92
CA LEU A 174 7.97 -8.19 -0.51
C LEU A 174 7.84 -9.45 0.35
N PRO A 175 8.36 -9.42 1.60
CA PRO A 175 7.98 -10.38 2.64
C PRO A 175 6.56 -10.08 3.15
N VAL A 176 6.13 -10.78 4.20
CA VAL A 176 4.92 -10.46 4.98
C VAL A 176 4.89 -8.98 5.41
N THR A 177 6.02 -8.40 5.80
CA THR A 177 6.10 -6.99 6.21
C THR A 177 6.07 -6.04 5.00
N ILE A 178 4.89 -5.51 4.68
CA ILE A 178 4.68 -4.48 3.63
C ILE A 178 5.09 -3.10 4.17
N PRO A 179 5.91 -2.30 3.45
CA PRO A 179 6.29 -0.96 3.92
C PRO A 179 5.10 -0.04 4.22
N VAL A 180 5.19 0.76 5.30
CA VAL A 180 4.10 1.68 5.67
C VAL A 180 3.81 2.68 4.55
N GLY A 181 2.54 2.75 4.13
CA GLY A 181 2.10 3.66 3.08
C GLY A 181 2.52 3.24 1.67
N TYR A 182 2.68 1.94 1.46
CA TYR A 182 3.04 1.38 0.17
C TYR A 182 1.96 1.69 -0.89
N VAL A 183 2.42 2.27 -2.01
CA VAL A 183 1.62 2.59 -3.20
C VAL A 183 2.30 1.99 -4.43
N ALA A 184 1.54 1.23 -5.21
CA ALA A 184 1.97 0.64 -6.47
C ALA A 184 0.83 0.65 -7.49
N ASP A 185 1.14 0.37 -8.76
CA ASP A 185 0.16 0.23 -9.82
C ASP A 185 -0.58 -1.12 -9.75
N ALA A 186 0.02 -2.14 -9.13
CA ALA A 186 -0.64 -3.38 -8.73
C ALA A 186 0.09 -4.01 -7.54
N PHE A 187 -0.63 -4.83 -6.77
CA PHE A 187 -0.12 -5.71 -5.74
C PHE A 187 -0.68 -7.13 -5.94
N VAL A 188 0.19 -8.13 -5.93
CA VAL A 188 -0.18 -9.54 -6.02
C VAL A 188 0.52 -10.30 -4.90
N ALA A 189 -0.25 -10.88 -3.98
CA ALA A 189 0.28 -11.87 -3.04
C ALA A 189 0.19 -13.26 -3.63
N LEU A 190 1.29 -14.01 -3.57
CA LEU A 190 1.40 -15.40 -4.01
C LEU A 190 1.40 -16.31 -2.79
N HIS A 191 0.49 -17.28 -2.80
CA HIS A 191 0.34 -18.35 -1.83
C HIS A 191 0.11 -19.68 -2.57
N ALA A 192 0.19 -20.80 -1.85
CA ALA A 192 -0.27 -22.10 -2.34
C ALA A 192 -1.01 -22.85 -1.22
N ASP A 193 -2.20 -23.35 -1.51
CA ASP A 193 -3.11 -23.82 -0.46
C ASP A 193 -2.83 -25.28 -0.07
N SER A 194 -3.44 -25.75 1.01
CA SER A 194 -3.47 -27.16 1.38
C SER A 194 -4.80 -27.53 2.01
N ASP A 195 -5.41 -28.60 1.48
CA ASP A 195 -6.56 -29.26 2.10
C ASP A 195 -6.16 -30.25 3.22
N GLY A 196 -4.86 -30.48 3.40
CA GLY A 196 -4.30 -31.43 4.36
C GLY A 196 -4.53 -32.92 4.04
N VAL A 197 -5.09 -33.24 2.86
CA VAL A 197 -5.41 -34.63 2.46
C VAL A 197 -5.02 -34.98 1.02
N GLY A 198 -4.79 -34.00 0.15
CA GLY A 198 -4.35 -34.17 -1.24
C GLY A 198 -5.46 -34.46 -2.24
N GLU A 199 -6.72 -34.12 -1.94
CA GLU A 199 -7.88 -34.38 -2.80
C GLU A 199 -8.23 -33.18 -3.71
N ASN A 200 -8.09 -31.96 -3.21
CA ASN A 200 -8.36 -30.73 -3.96
C ASN A 200 -7.26 -30.42 -4.98
N SER A 201 -7.61 -29.73 -6.07
CA SER A 201 -6.71 -29.20 -7.11
C SER A 201 -7.30 -27.91 -7.67
N GLY A 202 -6.46 -27.06 -8.25
CA GLY A 202 -6.86 -25.83 -8.90
C GLY A 202 -6.43 -24.57 -8.15
N PHE A 203 -6.68 -23.42 -8.77
CA PHE A 203 -6.16 -22.14 -8.29
C PHE A 203 -7.29 -21.20 -7.85
N LYS A 204 -6.98 -20.28 -6.93
CA LYS A 204 -7.98 -19.42 -6.28
C LYS A 204 -7.52 -17.99 -6.21
N MET A 205 -8.45 -17.04 -6.35
CA MET A 205 -8.12 -15.62 -6.25
C MET A 205 -9.17 -14.84 -5.46
N ALA A 206 -8.72 -13.81 -4.74
CA ALA A 206 -9.61 -12.87 -4.06
C ALA A 206 -9.01 -11.46 -3.97
N HIS A 207 -9.86 -10.49 -3.63
CA HIS A 207 -9.49 -9.15 -3.21
C HIS A 207 -10.39 -8.67 -2.06
N GLY A 208 -10.02 -7.55 -1.44
CA GLY A 208 -10.83 -6.89 -0.42
C GLY A 208 -11.92 -5.98 -0.99
N ALA A 209 -13.04 -5.84 -0.27
CA ALA A 209 -14.23 -5.11 -0.73
C ALA A 209 -14.25 -3.59 -0.46
N ARG A 210 -13.39 -3.07 0.43
CA ARG A 210 -13.34 -1.62 0.77
C ARG A 210 -12.12 -0.95 0.13
N ARG A 211 -12.01 -1.03 -1.19
CA ARG A 211 -10.83 -0.57 -1.95
C ARG A 211 -11.23 0.17 -3.24
N GLY A 212 -10.42 0.10 -4.30
CA GLY A 212 -10.68 0.72 -5.59
C GLY A 212 -11.76 0.00 -6.41
N PRO A 213 -11.93 0.42 -7.68
CA PRO A 213 -12.78 -0.25 -8.66
C PRO A 213 -12.01 -1.13 -9.66
N TYR A 214 -10.71 -1.39 -9.42
CA TYR A 214 -9.80 -2.02 -10.41
C TYR A 214 -9.37 -3.43 -10.01
N GLU A 215 -9.73 -3.87 -8.81
CA GLU A 215 -9.42 -5.17 -8.24
C GLU A 215 -10.04 -6.33 -9.05
N ASP A 216 -11.30 -6.19 -9.49
CA ASP A 216 -11.95 -7.15 -10.40
C ASP A 216 -11.19 -7.26 -11.74
N ALA A 217 -10.68 -6.15 -12.28
CA ALA A 217 -9.95 -6.16 -13.54
C ALA A 217 -8.59 -6.86 -13.39
N LEU A 218 -7.83 -6.53 -12.32
CA LEU A 218 -6.56 -7.20 -12.00
C LEU A 218 -6.77 -8.70 -11.74
N LEU A 219 -7.81 -9.08 -10.98
CA LEU A 219 -8.13 -10.47 -10.70
C LEU A 219 -8.46 -11.22 -11.97
N ASN A 220 -9.36 -10.71 -12.81
CA ASN A 220 -9.79 -11.41 -14.02
C ASN A 220 -8.65 -11.54 -15.05
N ASP A 221 -7.85 -10.49 -15.26
CA ASP A 221 -6.72 -10.54 -16.20
C ASP A 221 -5.65 -11.56 -15.78
N ILE A 222 -5.36 -11.68 -14.47
CA ILE A 222 -4.47 -12.75 -13.96
C ILE A 222 -5.15 -14.11 -14.06
N LYS A 223 -6.39 -14.26 -13.58
CA LYS A 223 -7.13 -15.53 -13.56
C LYS A 223 -7.27 -16.15 -14.95
N ASP A 224 -7.64 -15.35 -15.95
CA ASP A 224 -7.83 -15.80 -17.32
C ASP A 224 -6.49 -16.20 -17.97
N SER A 225 -5.42 -15.43 -17.74
CA SER A 225 -4.06 -15.76 -18.20
C SER A 225 -3.50 -17.02 -17.52
N TYR A 226 -3.71 -17.13 -16.20
CA TYR A 226 -3.21 -18.21 -15.37
C TYR A 226 -3.81 -19.55 -15.77
N GLY A 227 -5.15 -19.68 -15.70
CA GLY A 227 -5.85 -20.93 -16.04
C GLY A 227 -5.63 -21.36 -17.49
N ALA A 228 -5.55 -20.43 -18.44
CA ALA A 228 -5.28 -20.76 -19.84
C ALA A 228 -3.86 -21.31 -20.08
N ALA A 229 -2.87 -20.87 -19.30
CA ALA A 229 -1.48 -21.29 -19.46
C ALA A 229 -1.11 -22.53 -18.63
N THR A 230 -1.68 -22.69 -17.42
CA THR A 230 -1.42 -23.82 -16.54
C THR A 230 -2.33 -25.02 -16.83
N GLY A 231 -3.55 -24.77 -17.30
CA GLY A 231 -4.60 -25.79 -17.42
C GLY A 231 -5.30 -26.11 -16.10
N LEU A 232 -4.95 -25.45 -15.00
CA LEU A 232 -5.65 -25.61 -13.72
C LEU A 232 -7.06 -25.01 -13.79
N GLU A 233 -8.02 -25.68 -13.15
CA GLU A 233 -9.36 -25.12 -12.95
C GLU A 233 -9.33 -24.00 -11.91
N TYR A 234 -10.18 -22.99 -12.11
CA TYR A 234 -10.43 -21.98 -11.10
C TYR A 234 -11.40 -22.56 -10.05
N ASP A 235 -11.01 -22.53 -8.78
CA ASP A 235 -11.81 -23.03 -7.65
C ASP A 235 -12.50 -21.87 -6.91
N PRO A 236 -13.72 -21.48 -7.31
CA PRO A 236 -14.49 -20.48 -6.59
C PRO A 236 -15.09 -21.00 -5.29
N THR A 237 -15.12 -22.32 -5.06
CA THR A 237 -15.86 -22.92 -3.94
C THR A 237 -15.07 -22.85 -2.64
N HIS A 238 -13.73 -22.93 -2.69
CA HIS A 238 -12.87 -22.86 -1.51
C HIS A 238 -12.19 -21.49 -1.31
N ILE A 239 -12.72 -20.41 -1.90
CA ILE A 239 -12.26 -19.04 -1.58
C ILE A 239 -12.73 -18.68 -0.17
N THR A 240 -11.79 -18.52 0.76
CA THR A 240 -12.09 -18.33 2.19
C THR A 240 -12.42 -16.87 2.56
N ASN A 241 -12.91 -16.66 3.78
CA ASN A 241 -13.04 -15.30 4.34
C ASN A 241 -11.68 -14.68 4.67
N GLN A 242 -10.63 -15.47 4.92
CA GLN A 242 -9.28 -14.96 5.16
C GLN A 242 -8.67 -14.39 3.87
N MET A 243 -8.90 -15.04 2.72
CA MET A 243 -8.51 -14.49 1.41
C MET A 243 -9.20 -13.14 1.14
N ARG A 244 -10.52 -13.05 1.34
CA ARG A 244 -11.26 -11.78 1.15
C ARG A 244 -10.93 -10.71 2.19
N GLY A 245 -10.52 -11.12 3.38
CA GLY A 245 -10.15 -10.27 4.52
C GLY A 245 -8.64 -10.06 4.70
N TYR A 246 -7.82 -10.45 3.72
CA TYR A 246 -6.36 -10.54 3.85
C TYR A 246 -5.74 -9.22 4.32
N TYR A 247 -4.74 -9.28 5.20
CA TYR A 247 -4.26 -8.09 5.93
C TYR A 247 -3.69 -6.97 5.01
N PRO A 248 -3.03 -7.23 3.86
CA PRO A 248 -2.62 -6.18 2.92
C PRO A 248 -3.79 -5.37 2.37
N PHE A 249 -4.98 -5.98 2.27
CA PHE A 249 -6.18 -5.29 1.82
C PHE A 249 -6.74 -4.35 2.91
N SER A 250 -6.40 -4.61 4.17
CA SER A 250 -6.94 -3.95 5.37
C SER A 250 -6.20 -2.66 5.74
N TRP A 251 -6.04 -1.75 4.77
CA TRP A 251 -5.41 -0.41 4.91
C TRP A 251 -5.98 0.45 6.04
N SER A 252 -7.19 0.14 6.50
CA SER A 252 -7.88 0.87 7.58
C SER A 252 -7.74 0.18 8.94
N ARG A 253 -6.94 -0.89 9.03
CA ARG A 253 -6.63 -1.63 10.28
C ARG A 253 -5.13 -1.57 10.57
N PHE A 254 -4.30 -1.84 9.57
CA PHE A 254 -2.83 -1.94 9.69
C PHE A 254 -2.13 -0.82 8.93
N GLN A 255 -0.95 -0.42 9.39
CA GLN A 255 -0.06 0.51 8.67
C GLN A 255 0.80 -0.21 7.61
N HIS A 256 1.20 -1.46 7.89
CA HIS A 256 1.89 -2.37 6.96
C HIS A 256 0.89 -3.06 6.02
N ALA A 257 0.17 -2.26 5.24
CA ALA A 257 -0.83 -2.69 4.26
C ALA A 257 -0.77 -1.80 3.02
N VAL A 258 -1.25 -2.29 1.86
CA VAL A 258 -1.23 -1.51 0.62
C VAL A 258 -2.35 -0.47 0.59
N ALA A 259 -1.99 0.77 0.25
CA ALA A 259 -2.91 1.90 0.17
C ALA A 259 -4.16 1.56 -0.66
N ALA A 260 -5.34 2.06 -0.26
CA ALA A 260 -6.63 1.66 -0.83
C ALA A 260 -6.74 1.79 -2.37
N HIS A 261 -6.03 2.76 -2.96
CA HIS A 261 -5.94 2.96 -4.40
C HIS A 261 -5.09 1.93 -5.15
N THR A 262 -4.19 1.21 -4.48
CA THR A 262 -3.37 0.16 -5.13
C THR A 262 -4.27 -1.05 -5.42
N PRO A 263 -4.52 -1.43 -6.68
CA PRO A 263 -5.30 -2.63 -7.01
C PRO A 263 -4.55 -3.84 -6.47
N ALA A 264 -5.23 -4.68 -5.69
CA ALA A 264 -4.58 -5.69 -4.86
C ALA A 264 -5.36 -7.01 -4.87
N VAL A 265 -4.65 -8.12 -5.15
CA VAL A 265 -5.19 -9.48 -5.16
C VAL A 265 -4.30 -10.45 -4.39
N ILE A 266 -4.87 -11.56 -3.96
CA ILE A 266 -4.18 -12.77 -3.49
C ILE A 266 -4.48 -13.89 -4.50
N LEU A 267 -3.45 -14.68 -4.82
CA LEU A 267 -3.52 -15.86 -5.67
C LEU A 267 -2.99 -17.06 -4.88
N GLU A 268 -3.88 -18.02 -4.62
CA GLU A 268 -3.48 -19.40 -4.33
C GLU A 268 -3.16 -20.05 -5.68
N MET A 269 -1.88 -20.33 -5.94
CA MET A 269 -1.39 -20.77 -7.26
C MET A 269 -1.79 -22.20 -7.61
N GLY A 270 -2.08 -23.02 -6.60
CA GLY A 270 -2.45 -24.42 -6.66
C GLY A 270 -2.49 -24.97 -5.23
N TYR A 271 -2.78 -26.26 -5.08
CA TYR A 271 -2.68 -26.95 -3.78
C TYR A 271 -1.33 -27.65 -3.64
N VAL A 272 -0.52 -27.28 -2.62
CA VAL A 272 0.75 -27.98 -2.34
C VAL A 272 0.52 -29.43 -1.89
N SER A 273 -0.64 -29.73 -1.30
CA SER A 273 -1.04 -31.10 -0.95
C SER A 273 -1.35 -31.98 -2.16
N ASN A 274 -1.60 -31.40 -3.34
CA ASN A 274 -1.92 -32.14 -4.55
C ASN A 274 -0.67 -32.39 -5.41
N ASP A 275 -0.50 -33.62 -5.89
CA ASP A 275 0.71 -34.03 -6.61
C ASP A 275 0.89 -33.31 -7.95
N ASP A 276 -0.19 -33.12 -8.73
CA ASP A 276 -0.11 -32.48 -10.05
C ASP A 276 0.06 -30.96 -9.92
N ASP A 277 -0.65 -30.30 -9.00
CA ASP A 277 -0.48 -28.87 -8.71
C ASP A 277 0.92 -28.58 -8.15
N ARG A 278 1.42 -29.39 -7.20
CA ARG A 278 2.77 -29.28 -6.64
C ARG A 278 3.84 -29.49 -7.72
N ALA A 279 3.70 -30.51 -8.57
CA ALA A 279 4.61 -30.73 -9.69
C ALA A 279 4.59 -29.56 -10.69
N LEU A 280 3.42 -28.98 -10.99
CA LEU A 280 3.33 -27.77 -11.82
C LEU A 280 4.10 -26.61 -11.20
N MET A 281 3.88 -26.33 -9.91
CA MET A 281 4.53 -25.19 -9.22
C MET A 281 6.05 -25.35 -9.09
N LEU A 282 6.55 -26.58 -8.95
CA LEU A 282 7.98 -26.87 -8.84
C LEU A 282 8.68 -27.03 -10.20
N ASP A 283 8.22 -27.98 -11.02
CA ASP A 283 8.90 -28.35 -12.28
C ASP A 283 8.61 -27.37 -13.42
N ARG A 284 7.52 -26.59 -13.31
CA ARG A 284 7.07 -25.62 -14.32
C ARG A 284 6.96 -24.20 -13.77
N ALA A 285 7.74 -23.87 -12.74
CA ALA A 285 7.79 -22.54 -12.10
C ALA A 285 7.92 -21.36 -13.10
N ASP A 286 8.66 -21.52 -14.21
CA ASP A 286 8.77 -20.49 -15.26
C ASP A 286 7.46 -20.27 -16.05
N LEU A 287 6.65 -21.32 -16.25
CA LEU A 287 5.31 -21.22 -16.85
C LEU A 287 4.34 -20.50 -15.92
N VAL A 288 4.40 -20.86 -14.63
CA VAL A 288 3.58 -20.28 -13.55
C VAL A 288 3.91 -18.78 -13.37
N ALA A 289 5.19 -18.43 -13.27
CA ALA A 289 5.63 -17.04 -13.21
C ALA A 289 5.29 -16.26 -14.50
N GLY A 290 5.41 -16.91 -15.68
CA GLY A 290 5.08 -16.31 -16.97
C GLY A 290 3.60 -15.96 -17.12
N SER A 291 2.70 -16.86 -16.72
CA SER A 291 1.25 -16.66 -16.85
C SER A 291 0.73 -15.56 -15.92
N ILE A 292 1.27 -15.46 -14.70
CA ILE A 292 0.99 -14.36 -13.78
C ILE A 292 1.51 -13.04 -14.37
N ALA A 293 2.73 -13.04 -14.93
CA ALA A 293 3.32 -11.84 -15.54
C ALA A 293 2.48 -11.32 -16.71
N ASP A 294 1.97 -12.20 -17.58
CA ASP A 294 1.16 -11.79 -18.74
C ASP A 294 -0.20 -11.22 -18.32
N GLY A 295 -0.84 -11.76 -17.28
CA GLY A 295 -2.05 -11.18 -16.69
C GLY A 295 -1.81 -9.80 -16.06
N ILE A 296 -0.74 -9.63 -15.30
CA ILE A 296 -0.33 -8.33 -14.75
C ILE A 296 -0.05 -7.32 -15.87
N MET A 297 0.66 -7.73 -16.93
CA MET A 297 0.98 -6.86 -18.06
C MET A 297 -0.27 -6.43 -18.82
N LYS A 298 -1.25 -7.34 -19.00
CA LYS A 298 -2.55 -7.00 -19.58
C LYS A 298 -3.28 -5.96 -18.73
N PHE A 299 -3.40 -6.19 -17.43
CA PHE A 299 -4.03 -5.25 -16.50
C PHE A 299 -3.38 -3.86 -16.56
N LEU A 300 -2.04 -3.78 -16.54
CA LEU A 300 -1.30 -2.52 -16.60
C LEU A 300 -1.43 -1.80 -17.96
N SER A 301 -1.63 -2.54 -19.04
CA SER A 301 -1.93 -1.99 -20.36
C SER A 301 -3.31 -1.35 -20.40
N ASP A 302 -4.33 -2.08 -19.94
CA ASP A 302 -5.74 -1.67 -20.02
C ASP A 302 -6.10 -0.64 -18.94
N THR A 303 -5.39 -0.65 -17.80
CA THR A 303 -5.59 0.24 -16.66
C THR A 303 -4.39 1.20 -16.48
N PRO A 304 -4.43 2.41 -17.06
CA PRO A 304 -3.34 3.38 -16.91
C PRO A 304 -3.27 3.93 -15.48
N ARG A 305 -2.07 4.31 -15.03
CA ARG A 305 -1.82 4.89 -13.70
C ARG A 305 -2.74 6.07 -13.37
N SER A 306 -3.05 6.89 -14.38
CA SER A 306 -3.97 8.03 -14.26
C SER A 306 -5.43 7.65 -14.00
N ALA A 307 -5.84 6.41 -14.29
CA ALA A 307 -7.15 5.89 -13.90
C ALA A 307 -7.12 5.44 -12.43
N ILE A 308 -6.10 4.66 -12.04
CA ILE A 308 -5.88 4.16 -10.67
C ILE A 308 -5.86 5.30 -9.64
N PHE A 309 -5.11 6.37 -9.93
CA PHE A 309 -4.92 7.51 -9.05
C PHE A 309 -5.61 8.80 -9.55
N GLY A 310 -6.66 8.66 -10.35
CA GLY A 310 -7.35 9.80 -10.97
C GLY A 310 -8.32 10.54 -10.06
N GLN A 311 -8.78 9.92 -8.97
CA GLN A 311 -9.80 10.47 -8.08
C GLN A 311 -9.66 9.93 -6.64
N ASP A 312 -10.27 10.63 -5.69
CA ASP A 312 -10.47 10.13 -4.32
C ASP A 312 -11.37 8.88 -4.35
N LEU A 313 -11.06 7.89 -3.52
CA LEU A 313 -11.98 6.76 -3.32
C LEU A 313 -13.07 7.13 -2.31
N VAL A 314 -14.24 6.51 -2.44
CA VAL A 314 -15.32 6.62 -1.46
C VAL A 314 -15.76 5.20 -1.10
N VAL A 315 -15.52 4.80 0.15
CA VAL A 315 -15.93 3.49 0.68
C VAL A 315 -17.00 3.66 1.75
N PRO A 316 -17.82 2.63 2.05
CA PRO A 316 -18.66 2.64 3.23
C PRO A 316 -17.82 2.85 4.50
N ALA A 317 -18.27 3.74 5.38
CA ALA A 317 -17.68 3.89 6.70
C ALA A 317 -17.90 2.62 7.54
N PHE A 318 -17.21 2.53 8.67
CA PHE A 318 -17.45 1.46 9.61
C PHE A 318 -18.87 1.52 10.17
N PRO A 319 -19.49 0.38 10.53
CA PRO A 319 -20.74 0.38 11.26
C PRO A 319 -20.58 1.22 12.53
N SER A 320 -21.38 2.27 12.69
CA SER A 320 -21.37 3.11 13.88
C SER A 320 -21.86 2.29 15.08
N ARG A 321 -20.96 1.92 16.00
CA ARG A 321 -21.34 1.26 17.25
C ARG A 321 -22.16 2.26 18.09
N PRO A 322 -23.35 1.89 18.58
CA PRO A 322 -24.08 2.75 19.52
C PRO A 322 -23.24 2.94 20.78
N SER A 323 -23.20 4.16 21.30
CA SER A 323 -22.53 4.46 22.56
C SER A 323 -23.15 3.60 23.68
N ARG A 324 -22.34 2.75 24.30
CA ARG A 324 -22.77 1.98 25.47
C ARG A 324 -23.13 2.98 26.56
N PRO A 325 -24.35 2.97 27.12
CA PRO A 325 -24.67 3.87 28.22
C PRO A 325 -23.73 3.58 29.38
N SER A 326 -23.16 4.64 29.95
CA SER A 326 -22.27 4.52 31.12
C SER A 326 -23.01 3.75 32.22
N PRO A 327 -22.36 2.79 32.91
CA PRO A 327 -22.94 2.23 34.11
C PRO A 327 -23.13 3.38 35.11
N THR A 328 -24.37 3.58 35.55
CA THR A 328 -24.70 4.54 36.61
C THR A 328 -23.91 4.16 37.88
N PRO A 329 -23.28 5.12 38.58
CA PRO A 329 -22.53 4.85 39.81
C PRO A 329 -23.43 4.36 40.96
#